data_AF-A0A348PR58-F1
#
_entry.id   AF-A0A348PR58-F1
#
_cell.length_a   1.000
_cell.length_b   1.000
_cell.length_c   1.000
_cell.angle_alpha   90.00
_cell.angle_beta   90.00
_cell.angle_gamma   90.00
#
_symmetry.space_group_name_H-M   'P 1'
#
loop_
_entity.id
_entity.type
_entity.pdbx_description
1 polymer ?
#
loop_
_entity_poly.entity_id
_entity_poly.type
_entity_poly.pdbx_seq_one_letter_code
_entity_poly.pdbx_strand_id
1 'polypeptide(L)'
;MKKLVFLSSMCVFILNSSKAQEHTKASEADTLTVVEHLDELTLLWDVESIELKTYQGLRKFCRSSAYRHSITEMLESMHHYDSLLYDMAIEASKQKHAHMKHLIHELESFEKHYGVKQFISHLKEECVAQSELEKHKKDYKKDNGDESYDSKVYVVELELKKYVKHLTHRIDRLDRHVHHLIKE
;
A
#
# COMPACT_ATOMS: atom_id res chain seq x y z
N MET A 1 -28.32 53.88 28.43
CA MET A 1 -27.14 53.35 29.15
C MET A 1 -27.64 52.40 30.23
N LYS A 2 -27.37 51.08 30.09
CA LYS A 2 -27.92 50.02 30.94
C LYS A 2 -27.11 49.87 32.24
N LYS A 3 -27.83 49.59 33.34
CA LYS A 3 -27.33 49.45 34.72
C LYS A 3 -26.78 48.04 35.01
N LEU A 4 -25.63 48.02 35.70
CA LEU A 4 -25.15 47.18 36.81
C LEU A 4 -25.70 45.76 37.09
N VAL A 5 -24.78 44.79 36.92
CA VAL A 5 -24.28 43.70 37.79
C VAL A 5 -24.91 43.51 39.20
N PHE A 6 -25.31 42.26 39.57
CA PHE A 6 -24.66 41.39 40.59
C PHE A 6 -25.48 40.11 41.00
N LEU A 7 -24.83 38.96 40.80
CA LEU A 7 -24.72 37.68 41.57
C LEU A 7 -25.89 36.84 42.15
N SER A 8 -25.70 35.51 41.93
CA SER A 8 -25.84 34.35 42.85
C SER A 8 -27.16 33.58 42.92
N SER A 9 -27.17 32.32 42.44
CA SER A 9 -27.19 31.10 43.28
C SER A 9 -27.66 29.87 42.48
N MET A 10 -27.16 28.71 42.90
CA MET A 10 -27.17 27.41 42.24
C MET A 10 -28.56 26.76 42.09
N CYS A 11 -28.76 26.03 40.99
CA CYS A 11 -29.43 24.73 41.03
C CYS A 11 -28.71 23.77 40.09
N VAL A 12 -28.17 22.72 40.69
CA VAL A 12 -27.58 21.53 40.08
C VAL A 12 -28.72 20.69 39.47
N PHE A 13 -28.59 20.32 38.20
CA PHE A 13 -29.09 19.05 37.69
C PHE A 13 -27.98 18.38 36.91
N ILE A 14 -27.35 17.41 37.56
CA ILE A 14 -26.63 16.32 36.93
C ILE A 14 -27.68 15.44 36.27
N LEU A 15 -27.53 15.09 34.99
CA LEU A 15 -27.83 13.76 34.47
C LEU A 15 -27.17 13.57 33.09
N ASN A 16 -26.33 12.54 33.06
CA ASN A 16 -25.67 11.93 31.92
C ASN A 16 -26.50 11.90 30.62
N SER A 17 -25.85 12.24 29.50
CA SER A 17 -25.84 11.29 28.39
C SER A 17 -24.44 11.26 27.80
N SER A 18 -23.71 10.21 28.17
CA SER A 18 -22.61 9.65 27.40
C SER A 18 -23.01 9.73 25.93
N LYS A 19 -22.29 10.49 25.11
CA LYS A 19 -22.30 10.23 23.66
C LYS A 19 -21.63 8.87 23.51
N ALA A 20 -22.49 7.85 23.55
CA ALA A 20 -22.16 6.52 23.11
C ALA A 20 -21.52 6.67 21.72
N GLN A 21 -20.31 6.16 21.65
CA GLN A 21 -19.56 5.90 20.45
C GLN A 21 -20.50 5.20 19.47
N GLU A 22 -20.89 5.92 18.43
CA GLU A 22 -21.59 5.37 17.28
C GLU A 22 -20.58 4.42 16.63
N HIS A 23 -20.74 3.12 16.89
CA HIS A 23 -20.13 2.09 16.07
C HIS A 23 -20.80 2.19 14.70
N THR A 24 -20.22 3.01 13.81
CA THR A 24 -20.50 2.94 12.39
C THR A 24 -20.06 1.56 11.91
N LYS A 25 -21.00 0.62 11.84
CA LYS A 25 -20.91 -0.48 10.89
C LYS A 25 -20.74 0.19 9.52
N ALA A 26 -19.60 -0.04 8.87
CA ALA A 26 -19.45 0.30 7.45
C ALA A 26 -20.69 -0.25 6.72
N SER A 27 -21.35 0.59 5.91
CA SER A 27 -22.55 0.13 5.22
C SER A 27 -22.16 -0.95 4.22
N GLU A 28 -23.06 -1.89 3.94
CA GLU A 28 -22.84 -2.96 2.95
C GLU A 28 -22.45 -2.40 1.56
N ALA A 29 -22.93 -1.19 1.24
CA ALA A 29 -22.57 -0.42 0.05
C ALA A 29 -21.12 0.09 0.06
N ASP A 30 -20.59 0.50 1.23
CA ASP A 30 -19.19 0.92 1.38
C ASP A 30 -18.26 -0.28 1.21
N THR A 31 -18.64 -1.47 1.71
CA THR A 31 -17.84 -2.68 1.57
C THR A 31 -17.79 -3.21 0.14
N LEU A 32 -18.89 -3.17 -0.61
CA LEU A 32 -18.91 -3.57 -2.03
C LEU A 32 -18.00 -2.66 -2.87
N THR A 33 -18.02 -1.36 -2.57
CA THR A 33 -17.16 -0.37 -3.24
C THR A 33 -15.67 -0.64 -2.97
N VAL A 34 -15.31 -1.09 -1.77
CA VAL A 34 -13.93 -1.47 -1.42
C VAL A 34 -13.45 -2.68 -2.24
N VAL A 35 -14.30 -3.69 -2.45
CA VAL A 35 -13.93 -4.87 -3.28
C VAL A 35 -13.65 -4.45 -4.71
N GLU A 36 -14.59 -3.71 -5.32
CA GLU A 36 -14.49 -3.30 -6.71
C GLU A 36 -13.23 -2.46 -6.95
N HIS A 37 -12.90 -1.55 -6.04
CA HIS A 37 -11.68 -0.73 -6.16
C HIS A 37 -10.40 -1.57 -5.98
N LEU A 38 -10.40 -2.55 -5.08
CA LEU A 38 -9.23 -3.41 -4.90
C LEU A 38 -9.03 -4.36 -6.10
N ASP A 39 -10.12 -4.85 -6.69
CA ASP A 39 -10.10 -5.62 -7.93
C ASP A 39 -9.48 -4.82 -9.07
N GLU A 40 -9.95 -3.58 -9.27
CA GLU A 40 -9.42 -2.66 -10.28
C GLU A 40 -7.93 -2.39 -10.07
N LEU A 41 -7.52 -2.10 -8.83
CA LEU A 41 -6.11 -1.91 -8.50
C LEU A 41 -5.27 -3.17 -8.75
N THR A 42 -5.78 -4.35 -8.39
CA THR A 42 -5.09 -5.63 -8.61
C THR A 42 -4.87 -5.88 -10.09
N LEU A 43 -5.89 -5.64 -10.93
CA LEU A 43 -5.78 -5.76 -12.38
C LEU A 43 -4.77 -4.77 -12.98
N LEU A 44 -4.80 -3.51 -12.52
CA LEU A 44 -3.81 -2.52 -12.95
C LEU A 44 -2.40 -2.94 -12.57
N TRP A 45 -2.21 -3.43 -11.35
CA TRP A 45 -0.93 -3.92 -10.90
C TRP A 45 -0.44 -5.11 -11.70
N ASP A 46 -1.30 -6.07 -12.05
CA ASP A 46 -0.90 -7.22 -12.86
C ASP A 46 -0.27 -6.78 -14.19
N VAL A 47 -0.86 -5.76 -14.83
CA VAL A 47 -0.34 -5.16 -16.06
C VAL A 47 0.99 -4.44 -15.79
N GLU A 48 1.02 -3.51 -14.83
CA GLU A 48 2.18 -2.66 -14.57
C GLU A 48 3.38 -3.46 -14.01
N SER A 49 3.11 -4.53 -13.27
CA SER A 49 4.12 -5.41 -12.69
C SER A 49 4.94 -6.12 -13.77
N ILE A 50 4.37 -6.39 -14.94
CA ILE A 50 5.09 -7.02 -16.06
C ILE A 50 6.16 -6.07 -16.57
N GLU A 51 5.81 -4.79 -16.76
CA GLU A 51 6.75 -3.79 -17.25
C GLU A 51 7.81 -3.44 -16.18
N LEU A 52 7.40 -3.21 -14.93
CA LEU A 52 8.29 -2.86 -13.82
C LEU A 52 9.37 -3.91 -13.52
N LYS A 53 9.15 -5.19 -13.86
CA LYS A 53 10.14 -6.27 -13.72
C LYS A 53 11.30 -6.19 -14.73
N THR A 54 11.25 -5.25 -15.67
CA THR A 54 12.23 -5.09 -16.74
C THR A 54 13.08 -3.84 -16.55
N TYR A 55 14.29 -3.85 -17.10
CA TYR A 55 15.18 -2.69 -17.06
C TYR A 55 14.58 -1.49 -17.83
N GLN A 56 13.80 -1.75 -18.89
CA GLN A 56 13.10 -0.69 -19.62
C GLN A 56 11.96 -0.08 -18.80
N GLY A 57 11.19 -0.89 -18.07
CA GLY A 57 10.15 -0.40 -17.17
C GLY A 57 10.73 0.42 -16.01
N LEU A 58 11.83 -0.03 -15.40
CA LEU A 58 12.57 0.78 -14.44
C LEU A 58 13.03 2.10 -15.07
N ARG A 59 13.63 2.06 -16.26
CA ARG A 59 14.08 3.26 -16.97
C ARG A 59 12.93 4.23 -17.26
N LYS A 60 11.74 3.73 -17.60
CA LYS A 60 10.51 4.53 -17.76
C LYS A 60 10.11 5.16 -16.42
N PHE A 61 10.10 4.39 -15.33
CA PHE A 61 9.82 4.88 -13.97
C PHE A 61 10.80 6.00 -13.54
N CYS A 62 12.10 5.84 -13.83
CA CYS A 62 13.09 6.84 -13.44
C CYS A 62 12.94 8.15 -14.23
N ARG A 63 12.58 8.07 -15.52
CA ARG A 63 12.61 9.23 -16.44
C ARG A 63 11.28 9.94 -16.60
N SER A 64 10.16 9.22 -16.50
CA SER A 64 8.83 9.80 -16.66
C SER A 64 8.24 10.12 -15.29
N SER A 65 8.12 11.40 -14.98
CA SER A 65 7.44 11.85 -13.75
C SER A 65 5.99 11.37 -13.71
N ALA A 66 5.29 11.39 -14.85
CA ALA A 66 3.91 10.94 -14.96
C ALA A 66 3.77 9.45 -14.65
N TYR A 67 4.63 8.61 -15.24
CA TYR A 67 4.60 7.17 -14.98
C TYR A 67 4.98 6.85 -13.54
N ARG A 68 6.04 7.49 -13.01
CA ARG A 68 6.40 7.37 -11.59
C ARG A 68 5.26 7.75 -10.66
N HIS A 69 4.57 8.85 -10.96
CA HIS A 69 3.44 9.32 -10.16
C HIS A 69 2.29 8.31 -10.20
N SER A 70 1.91 7.83 -11.39
CA SER A 70 0.85 6.81 -11.54
C SER A 70 1.16 5.52 -10.77
N ILE A 71 2.39 4.99 -10.85
CA ILE A 71 2.79 3.83 -10.05
C ILE A 71 2.76 4.15 -8.54
N THR A 72 3.21 5.34 -8.14
CA THR A 72 3.19 5.74 -6.72
C THR A 72 1.76 5.84 -6.19
N GLU A 73 0.86 6.49 -6.93
CA GLU A 73 -0.55 6.64 -6.56
C GLU A 73 -1.24 5.28 -6.47
N MET A 74 -1.06 4.39 -7.45
CA MET A 74 -1.64 3.04 -7.41
C MET A 74 -1.21 2.29 -6.16
N LEU A 75 0.08 2.33 -5.80
CA LEU A 75 0.59 1.65 -4.62
C LEU A 75 0.09 2.30 -3.32
N GLU A 76 -0.02 3.62 -3.27
CA GLU A 76 -0.60 4.34 -2.13
C GLU A 76 -2.09 4.01 -1.95
N SER A 77 -2.85 3.88 -3.05
CA SER A 77 -4.24 3.42 -3.01
C SER A 77 -4.35 1.98 -2.50
N MET A 78 -3.48 1.08 -2.96
CA MET A 78 -3.44 -0.30 -2.43
C MET A 78 -3.13 -0.34 -0.93
N HIS A 79 -2.18 0.49 -0.47
CA HIS A 79 -1.85 0.62 0.96
C HIS A 79 -3.03 1.16 1.79
N HIS A 80 -3.78 2.11 1.23
CA HIS A 80 -4.98 2.62 1.85
C HIS A 80 -6.02 1.51 2.07
N TYR A 81 -6.31 0.71 1.04
CA TYR A 81 -7.25 -0.41 1.17
C TYR A 81 -6.75 -1.51 2.10
N ASP A 82 -5.46 -1.83 2.08
CA ASP A 82 -4.82 -2.74 3.05
C ASP A 82 -5.06 -2.28 4.49
N SER A 83 -4.94 -0.97 4.75
CA SER A 83 -5.22 -0.38 6.06
C SER A 83 -6.70 -0.45 6.44
N LEU A 84 -7.62 -0.18 5.50
CA LEU A 84 -9.06 -0.33 5.74
C LEU A 84 -9.44 -1.77 6.08
N LEU A 85 -8.86 -2.74 5.39
CA LEU A 85 -9.08 -4.17 5.66
C LEU A 85 -8.54 -4.58 7.02
N TYR A 86 -7.39 -4.05 7.41
CA TYR A 86 -6.85 -4.25 8.74
C TYR A 86 -7.85 -3.77 9.81
N ASP A 87 -8.39 -2.56 9.67
CA ASP A 87 -9.36 -2.00 10.61
C ASP A 87 -10.65 -2.84 10.68
N MET A 88 -11.16 -3.28 9.52
CA MET A 88 -12.32 -4.19 9.44
C MET A 88 -12.04 -5.53 10.12
N ALA A 89 -10.87 -6.13 9.88
CA ALA A 89 -10.47 -7.40 10.49
C ALA A 89 -10.32 -7.28 12.01
N ILE A 90 -9.79 -6.16 12.51
CA ILE A 90 -9.69 -5.86 13.94
C ILE A 90 -11.08 -5.79 14.57
N GLU A 91 -12.02 -5.07 13.95
CA GLU A 91 -13.39 -4.98 14.46
C GLU A 91 -14.10 -6.34 14.44
N ALA A 92 -14.00 -7.10 13.35
CA ALA A 92 -14.56 -8.45 13.23
C ALA A 92 -13.98 -9.40 14.29
N SER A 93 -12.68 -9.31 14.58
CA SER A 93 -12.00 -10.16 15.56
C SER A 93 -12.54 -10.00 16.99
N LYS A 94 -13.18 -8.87 17.32
CA LYS A 94 -13.82 -8.63 18.62
C LYS A 94 -15.06 -9.49 18.83
N GLN A 95 -15.72 -9.91 17.75
CA GLN A 95 -17.02 -10.61 17.81
C GLN A 95 -16.91 -12.12 17.63
N LYS A 96 -15.92 -12.64 16.88
CA LYS A 96 -15.41 -14.04 16.93
C LYS A 96 -14.32 -14.27 15.85
N HIS A 97 -13.58 -15.38 16.05
CA HIS A 97 -12.77 -16.16 15.10
C HIS A 97 -11.23 -16.01 15.14
N ALA A 98 -10.57 -17.17 15.30
CA ALA A 98 -9.12 -17.32 15.20
C ALA A 98 -8.57 -16.99 13.81
N HIS A 99 -9.40 -17.12 12.74
CA HIS A 99 -8.99 -16.78 11.38
C HIS A 99 -8.73 -15.26 11.23
N MET A 100 -9.45 -14.40 11.96
CA MET A 100 -9.22 -12.94 11.92
C MET A 100 -7.86 -12.57 12.50
N LYS A 101 -7.44 -13.27 13.56
CA LYS A 101 -6.09 -13.08 14.13
C LYS A 101 -4.99 -13.48 13.14
N HIS A 102 -5.22 -14.51 12.34
CA HIS A 102 -4.28 -14.90 11.28
C HIS A 102 -4.18 -13.82 10.20
N LEU A 103 -5.33 -13.30 9.73
CA LEU A 103 -5.36 -12.20 8.77
C LEU A 103 -4.62 -10.96 9.30
N ILE A 104 -4.94 -10.51 10.51
CA ILE A 104 -4.26 -9.39 11.18
C ILE A 104 -2.74 -9.61 11.19
N HIS A 105 -2.30 -10.79 11.63
CA HIS A 105 -0.88 -11.10 11.70
C HIS A 105 -0.19 -11.12 10.33
N GLU A 106 -0.88 -11.63 9.30
CA GLU A 106 -0.37 -11.57 7.93
C GLU A 106 -0.22 -10.12 7.45
N LEU A 107 -1.25 -9.27 7.62
CA LEU A 107 -1.23 -7.85 7.24
C LEU A 107 -0.07 -7.11 7.93
N GLU A 108 0.10 -7.30 9.25
CA GLU A 108 1.20 -6.69 10.03
C GLU A 108 2.59 -7.14 9.54
N SER A 109 2.76 -8.44 9.31
CA SER A 109 4.02 -9.02 8.84
C SER A 109 4.39 -8.47 7.46
N PHE A 110 3.41 -8.32 6.58
CA PHE A 110 3.63 -7.74 5.26
C PHE A 110 4.03 -6.29 5.31
N GLU A 111 3.34 -5.46 6.11
CA GLU A 111 3.67 -4.04 6.21
C GLU A 111 5.09 -3.81 6.77
N LYS A 112 5.53 -4.68 7.68
CA LYS A 112 6.89 -4.65 8.23
C LYS A 112 7.97 -4.96 7.18
N HIS A 113 7.75 -5.94 6.31
CA HIS A 113 8.78 -6.47 5.41
C HIS A 113 8.71 -5.93 3.98
N TYR A 114 7.51 -5.61 3.49
CA TYR A 114 7.23 -5.26 2.10
C TYR A 114 6.20 -4.12 2.03
N GLY A 115 6.29 -3.17 2.96
CA GLY A 115 5.48 -1.97 2.92
C GLY A 115 5.69 -1.18 1.62
N VAL A 116 4.62 -0.52 1.16
CA VAL A 116 4.61 0.24 -0.09
C VAL A 116 5.71 1.32 -0.09
N LYS A 117 5.95 1.95 1.05
CA LYS A 117 7.04 2.93 1.22
C LYS A 117 8.41 2.34 0.95
N GLN A 118 8.68 1.14 1.47
CA GLN A 118 9.93 0.43 1.26
C GLN A 118 10.11 0.07 -0.21
N PHE A 119 9.04 -0.38 -0.88
CA PHE A 119 9.08 -0.68 -2.32
C PHE A 119 9.34 0.57 -3.17
N ILE A 120 8.68 1.69 -2.87
CA ILE A 120 8.95 2.98 -3.55
C ILE A 120 10.38 3.44 -3.30
N SER A 121 10.92 3.28 -2.09
CA SER A 121 12.33 3.58 -1.79
C SER A 121 13.26 2.71 -2.63
N HIS A 122 13.00 1.40 -2.71
CA HIS A 122 13.77 0.48 -3.52
C HIS A 122 13.76 0.89 -5.01
N LEU A 123 12.61 1.22 -5.59
CA LEU A 123 12.57 1.72 -6.98
C LEU A 123 13.38 3.01 -7.19
N LYS A 124 13.44 3.90 -6.20
CA LYS A 124 14.27 5.11 -6.26
C LYS A 124 15.77 4.78 -6.17
N GLU A 125 16.16 3.82 -5.34
CA GLU A 125 17.54 3.31 -5.26
C GLU A 125 17.95 2.65 -6.57
N GLU A 126 17.09 1.82 -7.15
CA GLU A 126 17.30 1.21 -8.46
C GLU A 126 17.44 2.26 -9.58
N CYS A 127 16.77 3.41 -9.47
CA CYS A 127 17.01 4.52 -10.39
C CYS A 127 18.42 5.11 -10.30
N VAL A 128 19.02 5.13 -9.12
CA VAL A 128 20.42 5.55 -8.95
C VAL A 128 21.34 4.53 -9.60
N ALA A 129 21.13 3.23 -9.35
CA ALA A 129 21.89 2.16 -9.98
C ALA A 129 21.76 2.19 -11.52
N GLN A 130 20.56 2.36 -12.03
CA GLN A 130 20.25 2.52 -13.46
C GLN A 130 21.03 3.69 -14.07
N SER A 131 21.05 4.84 -13.39
CA SER A 131 21.76 6.04 -13.84
C SER A 131 23.27 5.81 -13.93
N GLU A 132 23.88 5.20 -12.90
CA GLU A 132 25.32 4.89 -12.91
C GLU A 132 25.67 3.87 -14.02
N LEU A 133 24.82 2.86 -14.24
CA LEU A 133 25.00 1.91 -15.34
C LEU A 133 24.98 2.59 -16.72
N GLU A 134 24.05 3.52 -16.96
CA GLU A 134 24.01 4.23 -18.24
C GLU A 134 25.18 5.19 -18.43
N LYS A 135 25.67 5.83 -17.36
CA LYS A 135 26.82 6.72 -17.40
C LYS A 135 28.10 6.00 -17.84
N HIS A 136 28.29 4.77 -17.36
CA HIS A 136 29.47 3.94 -17.64
C HIS A 136 29.26 2.90 -18.75
N LYS A 137 28.12 2.95 -19.44
CA LYS A 137 27.71 1.99 -20.48
C LYS A 137 28.75 1.71 -21.55
N LYS A 138 29.50 2.72 -21.99
CA LYS A 138 30.52 2.54 -23.04
C LYS A 138 31.69 1.67 -22.56
N ASP A 139 32.00 1.70 -21.28
CA ASP A 139 33.09 0.94 -20.70
C ASP A 139 32.61 -0.48 -20.42
N TYR A 140 31.45 -0.64 -19.78
CA TYR A 140 30.84 -1.95 -19.55
C TYR A 140 30.50 -2.74 -20.83
N LYS A 141 30.31 -2.06 -21.97
CA LYS A 141 30.13 -2.74 -23.27
C LYS A 141 31.42 -3.33 -23.84
N LYS A 142 32.59 -2.92 -23.33
CA LYS A 142 33.89 -3.49 -23.72
C LYS A 142 34.29 -4.64 -22.80
N ASP A 143 33.70 -4.69 -21.61
CA ASP A 143 33.91 -5.75 -20.63
C ASP A 143 33.10 -7.01 -20.99
N ASN A 144 33.54 -8.16 -20.47
CA ASN A 144 32.92 -9.47 -20.71
C ASN A 144 32.50 -10.11 -19.39
N GLY A 145 31.62 -11.11 -19.45
CA GLY A 145 31.17 -11.85 -18.27
C GLY A 145 30.39 -10.95 -17.31
N ASP A 146 30.64 -11.07 -16.01
CA ASP A 146 29.88 -10.38 -14.95
C ASP A 146 30.07 -8.84 -14.97
N GLU A 147 31.17 -8.37 -15.57
CA GLU A 147 31.44 -6.94 -15.73
C GLU A 147 30.77 -6.33 -16.97
N SER A 148 30.22 -7.16 -17.86
CA SER A 148 29.54 -6.68 -19.04
C SER A 148 28.27 -5.89 -18.69
N TYR A 149 27.92 -4.94 -19.54
CA TYR A 149 26.69 -4.13 -19.39
C TYR A 149 25.45 -5.02 -19.29
N ASP A 150 25.37 -6.07 -20.11
CA ASP A 150 24.20 -6.96 -20.15
C ASP A 150 24.06 -7.78 -18.86
N SER A 151 25.17 -8.26 -18.28
CA SER A 151 25.16 -8.94 -16.97
C SER A 151 24.71 -8.01 -15.86
N LYS A 152 25.17 -6.75 -15.86
CA LYS A 152 24.75 -5.77 -14.84
C LYS A 152 23.28 -5.39 -14.99
N VAL A 153 22.78 -5.24 -16.22
CA VAL A 153 21.34 -5.05 -16.50
C VAL A 153 20.54 -6.25 -15.98
N TYR A 154 21.01 -7.48 -16.22
CA TYR A 154 20.35 -8.68 -15.76
C TYR A 154 20.25 -8.77 -14.23
N VAL A 155 21.30 -8.37 -13.50
CA VAL A 155 21.28 -8.31 -12.02
C VAL A 155 20.21 -7.34 -11.52
N VAL A 156 20.11 -6.15 -12.11
CA VAL A 156 19.03 -5.18 -11.78
C VAL A 156 17.66 -5.79 -12.04
N GLU A 157 17.45 -6.43 -13.19
CA GLU A 157 16.17 -7.09 -13.48
C GLU A 157 15.83 -8.22 -12.50
N LEU A 158 16.82 -8.96 -12.00
CA LEU A 158 16.58 -10.00 -11.00
C LEU A 158 16.09 -9.42 -9.66
N GLU A 159 16.70 -8.34 -9.19
CA GLU A 159 16.28 -7.68 -7.95
C GLU A 159 14.89 -7.07 -8.10
N LEU A 160 14.60 -6.40 -9.23
CA LEU A 160 13.25 -5.93 -9.56
C LEU A 160 12.24 -7.09 -9.56
N LYS A 161 12.55 -8.20 -10.24
CA LYS A 161 11.67 -9.38 -10.30
C LYS A 161 11.35 -9.91 -8.91
N LYS A 162 12.34 -9.96 -8.02
CA LYS A 162 12.16 -10.42 -6.64
C LYS A 162 11.21 -9.49 -5.88
N TYR A 163 11.45 -8.19 -5.88
CA TYR A 163 10.61 -7.23 -5.16
C TYR A 163 9.18 -7.17 -5.71
N VAL A 164 9.03 -7.07 -7.04
CA VAL A 164 7.71 -7.01 -7.68
C VAL A 164 6.94 -8.30 -7.43
N LYS A 165 7.60 -9.47 -7.41
CA LYS A 165 6.96 -10.75 -7.06
C LYS A 165 6.44 -10.75 -5.62
N HIS A 166 7.21 -10.25 -4.66
CA HIS A 166 6.76 -10.17 -3.26
C HIS A 166 5.55 -9.25 -3.10
N LEU A 167 5.55 -8.11 -3.79
CA LEU A 167 4.43 -7.17 -3.75
C LEU A 167 3.17 -7.73 -4.45
N THR A 168 3.32 -8.37 -5.61
CA THR A 168 2.21 -9.07 -6.30
C THR A 168 1.58 -10.09 -5.36
N HIS A 169 2.40 -10.91 -4.70
CA HIS A 169 1.90 -11.93 -3.77
C HIS A 169 1.16 -11.34 -2.56
N ARG A 170 1.49 -10.10 -2.14
CA ARG A 170 0.74 -9.37 -1.12
C ARG A 170 -0.62 -8.95 -1.67
N ILE A 171 -0.63 -8.28 -2.82
CA ILE A 171 -1.85 -7.78 -3.46
C ILE A 171 -2.84 -8.92 -3.70
N ASP A 172 -2.40 -10.04 -4.27
CA ASP A 172 -3.24 -11.22 -4.48
C ASP A 172 -3.79 -11.79 -3.16
N ARG A 173 -3.03 -11.70 -2.06
CA ARG A 173 -3.51 -12.14 -0.75
C ARG A 173 -4.58 -11.19 -0.21
N LEU A 174 -4.36 -9.88 -0.32
CA LEU A 174 -5.33 -8.87 0.11
C LEU A 174 -6.65 -9.08 -0.60
N ASP A 175 -6.59 -9.17 -1.93
CA ASP A 175 -7.74 -9.43 -2.77
C ASP A 175 -8.54 -10.65 -2.29
N ARG A 176 -7.87 -11.79 -2.09
CA ARG A 176 -8.53 -13.01 -1.56
C ARG A 176 -9.15 -12.81 -0.19
N HIS A 177 -8.49 -12.08 0.70
CA HIS A 177 -8.98 -11.85 2.06
C HIS A 177 -10.22 -10.94 2.07
N VAL A 178 -10.25 -9.90 1.23
CA VAL A 178 -11.44 -9.04 1.06
C VAL A 178 -12.65 -9.85 0.62
N HIS A 179 -12.44 -10.67 -0.41
CA HIS A 179 -13.47 -11.55 -0.94
C HIS A 179 -13.98 -12.56 0.07
N HIS A 180 -13.14 -12.97 1.02
CA HIS A 180 -13.54 -13.86 2.10
C HIS A 180 -14.33 -13.11 3.18
N LEU A 181 -13.85 -11.93 3.60
CA LEU A 181 -14.48 -11.10 4.64
C LEU A 181 -15.90 -10.63 4.28
N ILE A 182 -16.17 -10.41 3.00
CA ILE A 182 -17.45 -9.83 2.54
C ILE A 182 -18.46 -10.90 2.12
N LYS A 183 -18.01 -12.14 1.89
CA LYS A 183 -18.90 -13.28 1.59
C LYS A 183 -19.41 -14.02 2.84
N GLU A 184 -18.83 -13.75 4.02
CA GLU A 184 -19.30 -14.26 5.32
C GLU A 184 -20.31 -13.33 5.98
#